data_AF-A0A086Q271-F1
#
_entry.id   AF-A0A086Q271-F1
#
_cell.length_a   1.000
_cell.length_b   1.000
_cell.length_c   1.000
_cell.angle_alpha   90.00
_cell.angle_beta   90.00
_cell.angle_gamma   90.00
#
_symmetry.space_group_name_H-M   'P 1'
#
loop_
_entity.id
_entity.type
_entity.pdbx_description
1 polymer ?
#
loop_
_entity_poly.entity_id
_entity_poly.type
_entity_poly.pdbx_seq_one_letter_code
_entity_poly.pdbx_strand_id
1 'polypeptide(L)'
;MQAYTRALQGGSTGAAYALGLMHLNGLGAVRDCSVAASLLKRVCEKGGFVTKHLQKAYMHYEQGRFDEAAFHLLLLAEAGHEVSQTNLAFMFDSGLTDLFFDGSLARKRLHAQRFYQLAAHQGSPLAELRLGEGIT
;
A
#
# COMPACT_ATOMS: atom_id res chain seq x y z
N MET A 1 17.38 9.57 -21.13
CA MET A 1 17.08 8.46 -20.18
C MET A 1 17.99 8.48 -18.95
N GLN A 2 19.32 8.38 -19.08
CA GLN A 2 20.24 8.26 -17.92
C GLN A 2 20.09 9.35 -16.84
N ALA A 3 19.86 10.61 -17.23
CA ALA A 3 19.65 11.70 -16.27
C ALA A 3 18.39 11.50 -15.41
N TYR A 4 17.28 11.04 -16.00
CA TYR A 4 16.05 10.75 -15.26
C TYR A 4 16.22 9.53 -14.36
N THR A 5 16.91 8.48 -14.81
CA THR A 5 17.17 7.29 -13.98
C THR A 5 18.02 7.64 -12.75
N ARG A 6 19.02 8.51 -12.92
CA ARG A 6 19.84 9.02 -11.81
C ARG A 6 19.04 9.91 -10.84
N ALA A 7 18.17 10.78 -11.37
CA ALA A 7 17.27 11.59 -10.55
C ALA A 7 16.22 10.75 -9.81
N LEU A 8 15.76 9.65 -10.40
CA LEU A 8 14.90 8.65 -9.77
C LEU A 8 15.59 7.95 -8.60
N GLN A 9 16.86 7.56 -8.76
CA GLN A 9 17.68 7.00 -7.67
C GLN A 9 17.84 8.01 -6.53
N GLY A 10 17.89 9.31 -6.84
CA GLY A 10 17.82 10.40 -5.86
C GLY A 10 16.43 10.67 -5.28
N GLY A 11 15.42 9.87 -5.60
CA GLY A 11 14.07 9.98 -5.04
C GLY A 11 13.17 11.06 -5.65
N SER A 12 13.55 11.66 -6.79
CA SER A 12 12.76 12.71 -7.43
C SER A 12 11.43 12.20 -7.99
N THR A 13 10.32 12.69 -7.42
CA THR A 13 8.96 12.40 -7.87
C THR A 13 8.70 12.90 -9.30
N GLY A 14 9.26 14.06 -9.66
CA GLY A 14 9.15 14.61 -11.01
C GLY A 14 9.85 13.74 -12.06
N ALA A 15 10.99 13.14 -11.71
CA ALA A 15 11.68 12.19 -12.57
C ALA A 15 10.89 10.87 -12.72
N ALA A 16 10.26 10.40 -11.64
CA ALA A 16 9.37 9.23 -11.68
C ALA A 16 8.19 9.46 -12.64
N TYR A 17 7.55 10.62 -12.54
CA TYR A 17 6.44 11.01 -13.40
C TYR A 17 6.85 11.07 -14.88
N ALA A 18 7.95 11.77 -15.17
CA ALA A 18 8.46 11.91 -16.54
C ALA A 18 8.80 10.55 -17.15
N LEU A 19 9.50 9.67 -16.41
CA LEU A 19 9.83 8.33 -16.89
C LEU A 19 8.60 7.44 -17.05
N GLY A 20 7.60 7.56 -16.16
CA GLY A 20 6.33 6.86 -16.29
C GLY A 20 5.63 7.22 -17.60
N LEU A 21 5.56 8.51 -17.94
CA LEU A 21 4.99 8.96 -19.21
C LEU A 21 5.82 8.52 -20.43
N MET A 22 7.15 8.51 -20.32
CA MET A 22 8.02 8.01 -21.39
C MET A 22 7.74 6.53 -21.69
N HIS A 23 7.63 5.68 -20.66
CA HIS A 23 7.28 4.27 -20.81
C HIS A 23 5.83 4.05 -21.26
N LEU A 24 4.89 4.91 -20.87
CA LEU A 24 3.49 4.82 -21.33
C LEU A 24 3.36 5.09 -22.84
N ASN A 25 4.06 6.11 -23.32
CA ASN A 25 3.95 6.61 -24.70
C ASN A 25 5.04 6.07 -25.64
N GLY A 26 6.03 5.33 -25.13
CA GLY A 26 7.17 4.87 -25.93
C GLY A 26 8.14 5.99 -26.33
N LEU A 27 8.17 7.10 -25.58
CA LEU A 27 8.99 8.27 -25.91
C LEU A 27 10.41 8.09 -25.37
N GLY A 28 11.35 7.70 -26.24
CA GLY A 28 12.76 7.53 -25.85
C GLY A 28 13.01 6.37 -24.86
N ALA A 29 12.01 5.51 -24.66
CA ALA A 29 12.03 4.30 -23.85
C ALA A 29 11.12 3.24 -24.49
N VAL A 30 11.38 1.95 -24.22
CA VAL A 30 10.49 0.87 -24.66
C VAL A 30 9.14 1.03 -23.96
N ARG A 31 8.06 0.94 -24.74
CA ARG A 31 6.70 1.03 -24.21
C ARG A 31 6.45 -0.14 -23.27
N ASP A 32 6.21 0.17 -22.00
CA ASP A 32 5.96 -0.82 -20.96
C ASP A 32 4.95 -0.25 -19.96
N CYS A 33 3.73 -0.76 -20.04
CA CYS A 33 2.62 -0.30 -19.19
C CYS A 33 2.83 -0.69 -17.73
N SER A 34 3.53 -1.79 -17.45
CA SER A 34 3.79 -2.25 -16.08
C SER A 34 4.78 -1.32 -15.38
N VAL A 35 5.86 -0.95 -16.07
CA VAL A 35 6.86 0.00 -15.57
C VAL A 35 6.23 1.39 -15.42
N ALA A 36 5.45 1.84 -16.41
CA ALA A 36 4.74 3.12 -16.34
C ALA A 36 3.78 3.19 -15.14
N ALA A 37 2.96 2.16 -14.94
CA ALA A 37 2.03 2.09 -13.82
C ALA A 37 2.75 2.11 -12.47
N SER A 38 3.85 1.36 -12.34
CA SER A 38 4.68 1.34 -11.12
C SER A 38 5.28 2.71 -10.81
N LEU A 39 5.83 3.40 -11.82
CA LEU A 39 6.41 4.73 -11.66
C LEU A 39 5.36 5.78 -11.28
N LEU A 40 4.20 5.77 -11.93
CA LEU A 40 3.11 6.71 -11.66
C LEU A 40 2.44 6.44 -10.31
N LYS A 41 2.37 5.17 -9.88
CA LYS A 41 1.92 4.80 -8.54
C LYS A 41 2.80 5.44 -7.47
N ARG A 42 4.13 5.32 -7.58
CA ARG A 42 5.08 5.93 -6.63
C ARG A 42 4.94 7.45 -6.54
N VAL A 43 4.52 8.10 -7.63
CA VAL A 43 4.22 9.53 -7.64
C VAL A 43 3.00 9.83 -6.78
N CYS A 44 1.92 9.07 -6.97
CA CYS A 44 0.68 9.21 -6.21
C CYS A 44 0.87 8.91 -4.71
N GLU A 45 1.70 7.92 -4.39
CA GLU A 45 2.02 7.53 -3.00
C GLU A 45 2.76 8.62 -2.23
N LYS A 46 3.53 9.47 -2.92
CA LYS A 46 4.15 10.65 -2.31
C LYS A 46 3.21 11.86 -2.18
N GLY A 47 1.97 11.73 -2.64
CA GLY A 47 0.96 12.77 -2.54
C GLY A 47 0.49 12.99 -1.10
N GLY A 48 0.02 14.21 -0.80
CA GLY A 48 -0.45 14.58 0.54
C GLY A 48 -1.61 13.72 1.07
N PHE A 49 -2.37 13.06 0.19
CA PHE A 49 -3.43 12.14 0.58
C PHE A 49 -2.88 10.95 1.40
N VAL A 50 -1.86 10.26 0.90
CA VAL A 50 -1.27 9.09 1.58
C VAL A 50 -0.66 9.51 2.92
N THR A 51 0.17 10.56 2.92
CA THR A 51 0.81 11.06 4.15
C THR A 51 -0.22 11.46 5.21
N LYS A 52 -1.26 12.22 4.83
CA LYS A 52 -2.30 12.68 5.76
C LYS A 52 -3.08 11.52 6.37
N HIS A 53 -3.43 10.51 5.58
CA HIS A 53 -4.18 9.35 6.08
C HIS A 53 -3.31 8.44 6.94
N LEU A 54 -2.02 8.23 6.61
CA LEU A 54 -1.09 7.50 7.46
C LEU A 54 -0.88 8.19 8.80
N GLN A 55 -0.65 9.51 8.81
CA GLN A 55 -0.48 10.27 10.07
C GLN A 55 -1.71 10.12 10.98
N LYS A 56 -2.91 10.22 10.42
CA LYS A 56 -4.14 9.98 11.17
C LYS A 56 -4.23 8.55 11.68
N ALA A 57 -3.96 7.55 10.83
CA ALA A 57 -3.99 6.15 11.23
C ALA A 57 -3.07 5.89 12.43
N TYR A 58 -1.82 6.36 12.39
CA TYR A 58 -0.87 6.20 13.50
C TYR A 58 -1.32 6.94 14.76
N MET A 59 -1.76 8.19 14.64
CA MET A 59 -2.26 8.96 15.78
C MET A 59 -3.47 8.27 16.44
N HIS A 60 -4.39 7.73 15.66
CA HIS A 60 -5.55 6.99 16.18
C HIS A 60 -5.11 5.68 16.86
N TYR A 61 -4.17 4.95 16.26
CA TYR A 61 -3.63 3.71 16.81
C TYR A 61 -2.94 3.91 18.16
N GLU A 62 -2.07 4.93 18.28
CA GLU A 62 -1.40 5.29 19.55
C GLU A 62 -2.37 5.67 20.66
N GLN A 63 -3.55 6.18 20.28
CA GLN A 63 -4.60 6.58 21.22
C GLN A 63 -5.58 5.43 21.53
N GLY A 64 -5.29 4.20 21.06
CA GLY A 64 -6.13 3.02 21.26
C GLY A 64 -7.45 3.05 20.45
N ARG A 65 -7.58 3.98 19.51
CA ARG A 65 -8.76 4.15 18.64
C ARG A 65 -8.58 3.33 17.37
N PHE A 66 -8.65 2.01 17.51
CA PHE A 66 -8.27 1.07 16.46
C PHE A 66 -9.21 1.07 15.25
N ASP A 67 -10.52 1.25 15.43
CA ASP A 67 -11.45 1.29 14.30
C ASP A 67 -11.22 2.52 13.42
N GLU A 68 -10.94 3.68 14.01
CA GLU A 68 -10.60 4.88 13.25
C GLU A 68 -9.23 4.76 12.57
N ALA A 69 -8.27 4.10 13.21
CA ALA A 69 -6.98 3.80 12.59
C ALA A 69 -7.17 2.86 11.37
N ALA A 70 -7.94 1.79 11.55
CA ALA A 70 -8.27 0.83 10.50
C ALA A 70 -9.02 1.49 9.34
N PHE A 71 -9.91 2.44 9.61
CA PHE A 71 -10.62 3.18 8.57
C PHE A 71 -9.67 3.98 7.67
N HIS A 72 -8.71 4.69 8.27
CA HIS A 72 -7.71 5.41 7.50
C HIS A 72 -6.79 4.47 6.70
N LEU A 73 -6.41 3.33 7.26
CA LEU A 73 -5.64 2.31 6.56
C LEU A 73 -6.43 1.66 5.42
N LEU A 74 -7.74 1.42 5.59
CA LEU A 74 -8.60 0.85 4.55
C LEU A 74 -8.65 1.73 3.31
N LEU A 75 -8.82 3.04 3.48
CA LEU A 75 -8.82 3.98 2.35
C LEU A 75 -7.52 3.90 1.52
N LEU A 76 -6.39 3.71 2.19
CA LEU A 76 -5.09 3.58 1.52
C LEU A 76 -4.87 2.17 0.96
N ALA A 77 -5.32 1.14 1.67
CA ALA A 77 -5.20 -0.25 1.25
C ALA A 77 -6.00 -0.55 -0.03
N GLU A 78 -7.22 -0.03 -0.13
CA GLU A 78 -8.05 -0.12 -1.35
C GLU A 78 -7.49 0.76 -2.49
N ALA A 79 -6.75 1.82 -2.16
CA ALA A 79 -5.96 2.59 -3.15
C ALA A 79 -4.65 1.87 -3.55
N GLY A 80 -4.38 0.68 -3.02
CA GLY A 80 -3.24 -0.15 -3.38
C GLY A 80 -1.95 0.13 -2.61
N HIS A 81 -1.98 0.95 -1.55
CA HIS A 81 -0.80 1.24 -0.74
C HIS A 81 -0.40 0.01 0.09
N GLU A 82 0.70 -0.64 -0.29
CA GLU A 82 1.15 -1.93 0.26
C GLU A 82 1.27 -1.91 1.79
N VAL A 83 1.95 -0.93 2.36
CA VAL A 83 2.13 -0.83 3.83
C VAL A 83 0.78 -0.77 4.55
N SER A 84 -0.21 -0.07 3.97
CA SER A 84 -1.55 -0.01 4.56
C SER A 84 -2.32 -1.31 4.43
N GLN A 85 -2.12 -2.08 3.34
CA GLN A 85 -2.67 -3.42 3.21
C GLN A 85 -2.12 -4.34 4.29
N THR A 86 -0.78 -4.35 4.48
CA THR A 86 -0.11 -5.16 5.50
C THR A 86 -0.56 -4.79 6.92
N ASN A 87 -0.64 -3.49 7.24
CA ASN A 87 -1.06 -3.03 8.56
C ASN A 87 -2.55 -3.32 8.83
N LEU A 88 -3.43 -3.11 7.85
CA LEU A 88 -4.84 -3.42 8.01
C LEU A 88 -5.07 -4.92 8.17
N ALA A 89 -4.36 -5.75 7.40
CA ALA A 89 -4.40 -7.20 7.54
C ALA A 89 -4.01 -7.63 8.96
N PHE A 90 -2.92 -7.06 9.48
CA PHE A 90 -2.46 -7.30 10.85
C PHE A 90 -3.52 -6.91 11.90
N MET A 91 -4.21 -5.79 11.71
CA MET A 91 -5.25 -5.35 12.65
C MET A 91 -6.44 -6.32 12.69
N PHE A 92 -6.85 -6.86 11.54
CA PHE A 92 -7.90 -7.89 11.49
C PHE A 92 -7.44 -9.23 12.09
N ASP A 93 -6.22 -9.66 11.76
CA ASP A 93 -5.61 -10.91 12.26
C ASP A 93 -5.44 -10.88 13.79
N SER A 94 -4.96 -9.75 14.33
CA SER A 94 -4.76 -9.57 15.77
C SER A 94 -6.05 -9.26 16.55
N GLY A 95 -7.20 -9.17 15.87
CA GLY A 95 -8.47 -8.81 16.48
C GLY A 95 -8.52 -7.40 17.08
N LEU A 96 -7.67 -6.48 16.61
CA LEU A 96 -7.62 -5.10 17.10
C LEU A 96 -8.80 -4.26 16.60
N THR A 97 -9.44 -4.67 15.52
CA THR A 97 -10.55 -3.94 14.91
C THR A 97 -11.61 -4.89 14.37
N ASP A 98 -12.85 -4.43 14.50
CA ASP A 98 -14.04 -5.10 13.97
C ASP A 98 -14.67 -4.26 12.86
N LEU A 99 -13.92 -3.30 12.33
CA LEU A 99 -14.38 -2.32 11.35
C LEU A 99 -15.13 -3.00 10.20
N PHE A 100 -16.43 -2.68 10.09
CA PHE A 100 -17.42 -3.21 9.13
C PHE A 100 -17.88 -4.67 9.34
N PHE A 101 -17.55 -5.30 10.46
CA PHE A 101 -17.96 -6.67 10.78
C PHE A 101 -18.69 -6.75 12.13
N ASP A 102 -19.58 -7.71 12.23
CA ASP A 102 -20.31 -8.11 13.43
C ASP A 102 -19.42 -8.90 14.43
N GLY A 103 -18.11 -8.71 14.37
CA GLY A 103 -17.14 -9.46 15.17
C GLY A 103 -16.88 -10.89 14.70
N SER A 104 -17.46 -11.35 13.58
CA SER A 104 -17.24 -12.70 13.05
C SER A 104 -15.78 -12.98 12.74
N LEU A 105 -15.17 -13.90 13.50
CA LEU A 105 -13.77 -14.32 13.34
C LEU A 105 -13.45 -14.82 11.92
N ALA A 106 -14.39 -15.54 11.31
CA ALA A 106 -14.22 -16.04 9.94
C ALA A 106 -14.09 -14.90 8.91
N ARG A 107 -14.87 -13.82 9.07
CA ARG A 107 -14.79 -12.64 8.19
C ARG A 107 -13.49 -11.88 8.40
N LYS A 108 -13.08 -11.66 9.65
CA LYS A 108 -11.79 -11.00 9.97
C LYS A 108 -10.63 -11.72 9.30
N ARG A 109 -10.56 -13.05 9.43
CA ARG A 109 -9.53 -13.88 8.79
C ARG A 109 -9.55 -13.78 7.27
N LEU A 110 -10.73 -13.84 6.66
CA LEU A 110 -10.87 -13.70 5.20
C LEU A 110 -10.33 -12.35 4.71
N HIS A 111 -10.66 -11.26 5.41
CA HIS A 111 -10.19 -9.93 5.04
C HIS A 111 -8.69 -9.74 5.30
N ALA A 112 -8.18 -10.26 6.43
CA ALA A 112 -6.74 -10.30 6.70
C ALA A 112 -6.00 -11.05 5.57
N GLN A 113 -6.51 -12.21 5.16
CA GLN A 113 -5.92 -13.00 4.08
C GLN A 113 -5.88 -12.25 2.76
N ARG A 114 -7.01 -11.63 2.38
CA ARG A 114 -7.10 -10.83 1.15
C ARG A 114 -6.05 -9.72 1.14
N PHE A 115 -5.92 -8.95 2.23
CA PHE A 115 -4.99 -7.84 2.27
C PHE A 115 -3.52 -8.29 2.36
N TYR A 116 -3.22 -9.38 3.08
CA TYR A 116 -1.88 -9.96 3.03
C TYR A 116 -1.51 -10.47 1.63
N GLN A 117 -2.44 -11.10 0.90
CA GLN A 117 -2.18 -11.51 -0.48
C GLN A 117 -1.91 -10.31 -1.40
N LEU A 118 -2.67 -9.22 -1.26
CA LEU A 118 -2.43 -8.00 -2.03
C LEU A 118 -1.06 -7.38 -1.74
N ALA A 119 -0.64 -7.37 -0.47
CA ALA A 119 0.67 -6.86 -0.08
C ALA A 119 1.80 -7.79 -0.56
N ALA A 120 1.63 -9.11 -0.47
CA ALA A 120 2.60 -10.10 -0.95
C ALA A 120 2.81 -10.00 -2.47
N HIS A 121 1.75 -9.77 -3.26
CA HIS A 121 1.88 -9.51 -4.70
C HIS A 121 2.69 -8.25 -5.03
N GLN A 122 2.85 -7.34 -4.07
CA GLN A 122 3.69 -6.15 -4.20
C GLN A 122 5.09 -6.34 -3.60
N GLY A 123 5.42 -7.55 -3.15
CA GLY A 123 6.72 -7.93 -2.60
C GLY A 123 6.89 -7.64 -1.12
N SER A 124 5.80 -7.57 -0.34
CA SER A 124 5.86 -7.36 1.10
C SER A 124 6.37 -8.61 1.83
N PRO A 125 7.59 -8.58 2.43
CA PRO A 125 8.13 -9.76 3.10
C PRO A 125 7.34 -10.13 4.36
N LEU A 126 6.79 -9.13 5.04
CA LEU A 126 5.97 -9.32 6.22
C LEU A 126 4.66 -10.04 5.88
N ALA A 127 4.04 -9.69 4.76
CA ALA A 127 2.82 -10.36 4.31
C ALA A 127 3.08 -11.80 3.89
N GLU A 128 4.17 -12.06 3.17
CA GLU A 128 4.58 -13.42 2.79
C GLU A 128 4.83 -14.30 4.02
N LEU A 129 5.54 -13.76 5.02
CA LEU A 129 5.78 -14.45 6.29
C LEU A 129 4.46 -14.82 6.99
N ARG A 130 3.54 -13.85 7.12
CA ARG A 130 2.24 -14.06 7.77
C ARG A 130 1.37 -15.08 7.06
N LEU A 131 1.38 -15.09 5.72
CA LEU A 131 0.67 -16.11 4.94
C LEU A 131 1.29 -17.51 5.13
N GLY A 132 2.60 -17.60 5.38
CA GLY A 132 3.29 -18.86 5.67
C GLY A 132 3.07 -19.38 7.09
N GLU A 133 3.02 -18.50 8.09
CA GLU A 133 2.72 -18.85 9.49
C GLU A 133 1.25 -19.23 9.71
N GLY A 134 0.36 -18.71 8.85
CA GLY A 134 -1.08 -18.86 8.99
C GLY A 134 -1.71 -17.68 9.73
N ILE A 135 -2.96 -17.39 9.37
CA ILE A 135 -3.73 -16.27 9.93
C ILE A 135 -4.48 -16.78 11.16
N THR A 136 -4.29 -16.09 12.28
CA THR A 136 -4.76 -16.46 13.62
C THR A 136 -6.22 -16.10 13.88
#